data_AF-A0A1I0YER9-F1
#
_entry.id   AF-A0A1I0YER9-F1
#
_cell.length_a   1.000
_cell.length_b   1.000
_cell.length_c   1.000
_cell.angle_alpha   90.00
_cell.angle_beta   90.00
_cell.angle_gamma   90.00
#
_symmetry.space_group_name_H-M   'P 1'
#
loop_
_entity.id
_entity.type
_entity.pdbx_description
1 polymer ?
#
loop_
_entity_poly.entity_id
_entity_poly.type
_entity_poly.pdbx_seq_one_letter_code
_entity_poly.pdbx_strand_id
1 'polypeptide(L)'
;MLGKCPKCGEDARGDQCDACGKVLEPEILENPICSVCGNTPIFKESKHLYIAISKLEKNFQSLLIHILIGEKMQLTFQIGILKRVFRIEQ
;
A
#
# COMPACT_ATOMS: atom_id res chain seq x y z
N MET A 1 6.21 -9.91 9.21
CA MET A 1 6.98 -10.99 8.56
C MET A 1 8.22 -10.36 7.96
N LEU A 2 9.37 -11.00 8.14
CA LEU A 2 10.64 -10.62 7.52
C LEU A 2 11.08 -11.76 6.61
N GLY A 3 11.91 -11.46 5.61
CA GLY A 3 12.49 -12.45 4.71
C GLY A 3 13.46 -11.79 3.75
N LYS A 4 13.83 -12.50 2.69
CA LYS A 4 14.66 -12.00 1.59
C LYS A 4 13.78 -11.53 0.43
N CYS A 5 14.17 -10.42 -0.17
CA CYS A 5 13.51 -9.84 -1.32
C CYS A 5 13.74 -10.73 -2.55
N PRO A 6 12.69 -11.24 -3.22
CA PRO A 6 12.84 -12.11 -4.39
C PRO A 6 13.44 -11.39 -5.62
N LYS A 7 13.52 -10.04 -5.57
CA LYS A 7 14.07 -9.23 -6.66
C LYS A 7 15.56 -8.97 -6.51
N CYS A 8 16.05 -8.70 -5.30
CA CYS A 8 17.42 -8.24 -5.08
C CYS A 8 18.18 -8.99 -3.97
N GLY A 9 17.56 -9.96 -3.29
CA GLY A 9 18.20 -10.79 -2.26
C GLY A 9 18.46 -10.10 -0.92
N GLU A 10 18.12 -8.81 -0.78
CA GLU A 10 18.27 -8.07 0.48
C GLU A 10 17.15 -8.37 1.46
N ASP A 11 17.37 -8.06 2.75
CA ASP A 11 16.33 -8.18 3.76
C ASP A 11 15.13 -7.29 3.42
N ALA A 12 13.93 -7.83 3.58
CA ALA A 12 12.69 -7.15 3.26
C ALA A 12 11.58 -7.47 4.26
N ARG A 13 10.64 -6.53 4.35
CA ARG A 13 9.37 -6.71 5.03
C ARG A 13 8.35 -7.26 4.04
N GLY A 14 7.30 -7.89 4.56
CA GLY A 14 6.26 -8.51 3.73
C GLY A 14 5.52 -7.54 2.81
N ASP A 15 5.55 -6.25 3.10
CA ASP A 15 4.90 -5.19 2.32
C ASP A 15 5.88 -4.40 1.43
N GLN A 16 7.17 -4.35 1.78
CA GLN A 16 8.15 -3.51 1.08
C GLN A 16 9.60 -3.99 1.26
N CYS A 17 10.39 -3.87 0.19
CA CYS A 17 11.84 -3.91 0.23
C CYS A 17 12.42 -2.50 0.21
N ASP A 18 13.11 -2.11 1.29
CA ASP A 18 13.72 -0.79 1.43
C ASP A 18 14.98 -0.62 0.56
N ALA A 19 15.63 -1.72 0.17
CA ALA A 19 16.84 -1.68 -0.66
C ALA A 19 16.56 -1.36 -2.14
N CYS A 20 15.49 -1.92 -2.72
CA CYS A 20 15.17 -1.72 -4.14
C CYS A 20 13.80 -1.06 -4.41
N GLY A 21 13.09 -0.65 -3.35
CA GLY A 21 11.81 0.06 -3.43
C GLY A 21 10.63 -0.77 -3.93
N LYS A 22 10.78 -2.10 -4.04
CA LYS A 22 9.72 -2.99 -4.51
C LYS A 22 8.65 -3.14 -3.43
N VAL A 23 7.38 -2.91 -3.79
CA VAL A 23 6.23 -3.31 -2.99
C VAL A 23 6.05 -4.83 -3.13
N LEU A 24 5.88 -5.51 -2.01
CA LEU A 24 5.84 -6.97 -1.91
C LEU A 24 4.51 -7.43 -1.32
N GLU A 25 4.21 -8.70 -1.58
CA GLU A 25 3.23 -9.46 -0.83
C GLU A 25 3.98 -10.42 0.11
N PRO A 26 3.51 -10.65 1.35
CA PRO A 26 4.21 -11.52 2.29
C PRO A 26 4.47 -12.95 1.77
N GLU A 27 3.59 -13.46 0.91
CA GLU A 27 3.63 -14.77 0.28
C GLU A 27 4.84 -14.98 -0.63
N ILE A 28 5.39 -13.90 -1.20
CA ILE A 28 6.51 -13.96 -2.15
C ILE A 28 7.87 -13.72 -1.50
N LEU A 29 7.93 -13.53 -0.18
CA LEU A 29 9.20 -13.42 0.53
C LEU A 29 9.93 -14.77 0.54
N GLU A 30 11.23 -14.73 0.25
CA GLU A 30 12.10 -15.89 0.38
C GLU A 30 12.51 -16.06 1.85
N ASN A 31 12.54 -17.31 2.33
CA ASN A 31 12.88 -17.65 3.71
C ASN A 31 12.14 -16.80 4.77
N PRO A 32 10.80 -16.75 4.74
CA PRO A 32 10.04 -15.87 5.61
C PRO A 32 10.11 -16.34 7.07
N ILE A 33 10.26 -15.38 7.98
CA ILE A 33 10.26 -15.59 9.43
C ILE A 33 9.28 -14.65 10.12
N CYS A 34 8.72 -15.11 11.23
CA CYS A 34 7.91 -14.27 12.11
C CYS A 34 8.81 -13.27 12.84
N SER A 35 8.52 -11.97 12.70
CA SER A 35 9.28 -10.90 13.37
C SER A 35 9.13 -10.91 14.89
N VAL A 36 8.14 -11.61 15.43
CA VAL A 36 7.85 -11.67 16.88
C VAL A 36 8.49 -12.89 17.53
N CYS A 37 8.37 -14.07 16.90
CA CYS A 37 8.80 -15.34 17.51
C CYS A 37 9.87 -16.11 16.73
N GLY A 38 10.32 -15.61 15.57
CA GLY A 38 11.35 -16.24 14.75
C GLY A 38 10.92 -17.49 13.97
N ASN A 39 9.78 -18.09 14.30
CA ASN A 39 9.28 -19.29 13.61
C ASN A 39 8.86 -19.02 12.16
N THR A 40 8.89 -20.07 11.33
CA THR A 40 8.34 -20.03 9.97
C THR A 40 6.83 -19.77 10.02
N PRO A 41 6.34 -18.72 9.36
CA PRO A 41 4.92 -18.37 9.33
C PRO A 41 4.13 -19.35 8.47
N ILE A 42 2.82 -19.45 8.75
CA ILE A 42 1.86 -20.25 7.99
C ILE A 42 0.68 -19.38 7.57
N PHE A 43 0.23 -19.52 6.33
CA PHE A 43 -0.95 -18.83 5.83
C PHE A 43 -2.22 -19.54 6.28
N LYS A 44 -3.18 -18.77 6.79
CA LYS A 44 -4.48 -19.27 7.27
C LYS A 44 -5.58 -18.36 6.78
N GLU A 45 -6.72 -18.96 6.45
CA GLU A 45 -7.91 -18.20 6.12
C GLU A 45 -8.43 -17.45 7.34
N SER A 46 -8.85 -16.21 7.12
CA SER A 46 -9.49 -15.38 8.14
C SER A 46 -10.47 -14.43 7.49
N LYS A 47 -11.46 -13.97 8.27
CA LYS A 47 -12.49 -13.03 7.79
C LYS A 47 -12.05 -11.62 8.12
N HIS A 48 -11.96 -10.78 7.09
CA HIS A 48 -11.59 -9.38 7.20
C HIS A 48 -12.78 -8.49 6.84
N LEU A 49 -13.00 -7.43 7.62
CA LEU A 49 -13.95 -6.37 7.27
C LEU A 49 -13.20 -5.31 6.47
N TYR A 50 -13.75 -4.95 5.32
CA TYR A 50 -13.18 -3.91 4.45
C TYR A 50 -14.07 -2.67 4.47
N ILE A 51 -13.44 -1.50 4.57
CA ILE A 51 -14.11 -0.22 4.40
C ILE A 51 -14.28 0.05 2.91
N ALA A 52 -15.50 0.35 2.47
CA ALA A 52 -15.80 0.76 1.10
C ALA A 52 -15.35 2.21 0.85
N ILE A 53 -14.04 2.48 0.99
CA ILE A 53 -13.43 3.81 0.82
C ILE A 53 -13.81 4.41 -0.54
N SER A 54 -14.02 3.57 -1.55
CA SER A 54 -14.41 4.03 -2.87
C SER A 54 -15.71 4.85 -2.88
N LYS A 55 -16.64 4.58 -1.95
CA LYS A 55 -17.89 5.35 -1.81
C LYS A 55 -17.69 6.75 -1.23
N LEU A 56 -16.52 7.04 -0.65
CA LEU A 56 -16.19 8.32 -0.04
C LEU A 56 -15.45 9.27 -0.99
N GLU A 57 -15.13 8.83 -2.21
CA GLU A 57 -14.32 9.59 -3.18
C GLU A 57 -14.78 11.03 -3.35
N LYS A 58 -16.07 11.22 -3.68
CA LYS A 58 -16.64 12.53 -3.99
C LYS A 58 -16.56 13.47 -2.79
N ASN A 59 -16.77 12.93 -1.59
CA ASN A 59 -16.68 13.70 -0.35
C ASN A 59 -15.25 14.16 -0.09
N PHE A 60 -14.27 13.27 -0.30
CA PHE A 60 -12.85 13.62 -0.17
C PHE A 60 -12.40 14.61 -1.25
N GLN A 61 -12.81 14.43 -2.51
CA GLN A 61 -12.48 15.37 -3.59
C GLN A 61 -13.05 16.76 -3.32
N SER A 62 -14.31 16.85 -2.88
CA SER A 62 -14.93 18.12 -2.51
C SER A 62 -14.19 18.78 -1.34
N LEU A 63 -13.88 18.02 -0.28
CA LEU A 63 -13.15 18.54 0.88
C LEU A 63 -11.75 19.03 0.49
N LEU A 64 -11.02 18.28 -0.34
CA LEU A 64 -9.70 18.69 -0.84
C LEU A 64 -9.79 19.98 -1.65
N ILE A 65 -10.78 20.13 -2.54
CA ILE A 65 -10.99 21.37 -3.29
C ILE A 65 -11.24 22.55 -2.34
N HIS A 66 -12.07 22.38 -1.31
CA HIS A 66 -12.34 23.42 -0.32
C HIS A 66 -11.10 23.85 0.47
N ILE A 67 -10.22 22.90 0.82
CA ILE A 67 -8.98 23.17 1.57
C ILE A 67 -7.92 23.83 0.66
N LEU A 68 -7.79 23.37 -0.59
CA LEU A 68 -6.72 23.77 -1.51
C LEU A 68 -6.95 25.11 -2.20
N ILE A 69 -8.16 25.67 -2.14
CA ILE A 69 -8.42 27.06 -2.59
C ILE A 69 -7.79 28.10 -1.62
N GLY A 70 -7.41 27.70 -0.40
CA GLY A 70 -6.75 28.57 0.59
C GLY A 70 -5.22 28.69 0.46
N GLU A 71 -4.54 27.67 -0.06
CA GLU A 71 -3.08 27.68 -0.27
C GLU A 71 -2.76 27.12 -1.65
N LYS A 72 -2.23 27.97 -2.55
CA LYS A 72 -1.70 27.55 -3.85
C LYS A 72 -0.48 26.63 -3.65
N MET A 73 -0.69 25.35 -3.35
CA MET A 73 0.42 24.40 -3.40
C MET A 73 -0.06 22.95 -3.57
N GLN A 74 0.43 22.33 -4.65
CA GLN A 74 0.60 20.86 -4.80
C GLN A 74 -0.59 20.00 -5.29
N LEU A 75 -1.41 20.50 -6.23
CA LEU A 75 -2.50 19.72 -6.84
C LEU A 75 -2.08 18.69 -7.91
N THR A 76 -0.85 18.72 -8.43
CA THR A 76 -0.46 17.87 -9.57
C THR A 76 -0.14 16.42 -9.20
N PHE A 77 0.24 16.11 -7.95
CA PHE A 77 0.66 14.76 -7.56
C PHE A 77 -0.50 13.87 -7.06
N GLN A 78 -1.52 14.45 -6.40
CA GLN A 78 -2.65 13.68 -5.84
C GLN A 78 -3.66 13.21 -6.89
N ILE A 79 -3.82 13.92 -8.02
CA ILE A 79 -4.75 13.53 -9.09
C ILE A 79 -4.35 12.19 -9.71
N GLY A 80 -3.05 11.91 -9.85
CA GLY A 80 -2.56 10.66 -10.43
C GLY A 80 -2.88 9.42 -9.59
N ILE A 81 -2.79 9.55 -8.26
CA ILE A 81 -3.13 8.46 -7.32
C ILE A 81 -4.65 8.24 -7.29
N LEU A 82 -5.45 9.32 -7.24
CA LEU A 82 -6.90 9.23 -7.29
C LEU A 82 -7.38 8.53 -8.58
N LYS A 83 -6.90 8.95 -9.76
CA LYS A 83 -7.26 8.30 -11.04
C LYS A 83 -6.97 6.79 -11.05
N ARG A 84 -5.87 6.36 -10.44
CA ARG A 84 -5.44 4.96 -10.40
C ARG A 84 -6.24 4.12 -9.39
N VAL A 85 -6.58 4.69 -8.24
CA VAL A 85 -7.40 4.05 -7.19
C VAL A 85 -8.87 3.92 -7.63
N PHE A 86 -9.36 4.87 -8.42
CA PHE A 86 -10.77 4.96 -8.79
C PHE A 86 -11.13 4.42 -10.18
N ARG A 87 -10.17 3.85 -10.93
CA ARG A 87 -10.39 3.32 -12.29
C ARG A 87 -11.23 4.29 -13.15
N ILE A 88 -10.93 5.58 -13.07
CA ILE A 88 -11.48 6.56 -13.99
C ILE A 88 -10.61 6.45 -15.25
N GLU A 89 -11.02 5.58 -16.17
CA GLU A 89 -10.42 5.47 -17.50
C GLU A 89 -10.53 6.80 -18.25
N GLN A 90 -9.56 7.03 -19.14
CA GLN A 90 -9.54 8.19 -20.04
C GLN A 90 -10.70 8.15 -21.03
#